data_AF-A0A934RNF1-F1
#
_entry.id   AF-A0A934RNF1-F1
#
_cell.length_a   1.000
_cell.length_b   1.000
_cell.length_c   1.000
_cell.angle_alpha   90.00
_cell.angle_beta   90.00
_cell.angle_gamma   90.00
#
_symmetry.space_group_name_H-M   'P 1'
#
loop_
_entity.id
_entity.type
_entity.pdbx_description
1 polymer ?
#
loop_
_entity_poly.entity_id
_entity_poly.type
_entity_poly.pdbx_seq_one_letter_code
_entity_poly.pdbx_strand_id
1 'polypeptide(L)'
;MKAKSILFSLAASAGFSQAALIYSDDFSGDGSASLNGLAPDTANGVDGGTAGATWSSHSSIFNNGNVNNSTDGSALLPISLVADRIYSLTVTLTPGSTTVDTDWLGFGFNQSATVGGGAGTNPATNAGRFTDNGINGKVWAIFRENSSDAGSGGDIEFFSSVTSGQIATTETGATFDGFASHTATIMLDTTGGVLNANLLVDGVSITAGYQPVSGVALGDIQGVGLTHNNTTQAGVRFESFSLSSVPEPSSAVLASMSLLALLRRRR
;
A
#
# COMPACT_ATOMS: atom_id res chain seq x y z
N MET A 1 -52.97 19.90 36.37
CA MET A 1 -52.61 18.80 35.44
C MET A 1 -51.09 18.74 35.38
N LYS A 2 -50.47 17.61 35.75
CA LYS A 2 -49.00 17.42 35.72
C LYS A 2 -48.61 16.79 34.38
N ALA A 3 -47.86 17.50 33.55
CA ALA A 3 -47.35 16.95 32.29
C ALA A 3 -46.27 15.90 32.60
N LYS A 4 -46.48 14.66 32.17
CA LYS A 4 -45.49 13.58 32.24
C LYS A 4 -44.51 13.76 31.07
N SER A 5 -43.28 14.19 31.35
CA SER A 5 -42.20 14.15 30.38
C SER A 5 -41.76 12.71 30.15
N ILE A 6 -42.04 12.18 28.96
CA ILE A 6 -41.51 10.89 28.51
C ILE A 6 -40.09 11.15 27.98
N LEU A 7 -39.08 10.69 28.72
CA LEU A 7 -37.71 10.63 28.21
C LEU A 7 -37.64 9.50 27.17
N PHE A 8 -37.57 9.86 25.89
CA PHE A 8 -37.22 8.94 24.83
C PHE A 8 -35.68 8.86 24.76
N SER A 9 -35.10 7.76 25.23
CA SER A 9 -33.67 7.48 25.08
C SER A 9 -33.41 6.94 23.69
N LEU A 10 -33.10 7.84 22.74
CA LEU A 10 -32.63 7.44 21.41
C LEU A 10 -31.14 7.04 21.53
N ALA A 11 -30.87 5.74 21.57
CA ALA A 11 -29.51 5.22 21.47
C ALA A 11 -29.02 5.38 20.02
N ALA A 12 -28.32 6.48 19.74
CA ALA A 12 -27.59 6.63 18.49
C ALA A 12 -26.34 5.74 18.57
N SER A 13 -26.41 4.54 18.01
CA SER A 13 -25.22 3.75 17.72
C SER A 13 -24.46 4.46 16.60
N ALA A 14 -23.43 5.22 16.96
CA ALA A 14 -22.41 5.61 16.00
C ALA A 14 -21.74 4.31 15.52
N GLY A 15 -22.14 3.82 14.36
CA GLY A 15 -21.48 2.69 13.73
C GLY A 15 -20.08 3.13 13.35
N PHE A 16 -19.08 2.65 14.08
CA PHE A 16 -17.70 2.76 13.61
C PHE A 16 -17.61 1.94 12.32
N SER A 17 -17.21 2.56 11.22
CA SER A 17 -16.97 1.79 10.02
C SER A 17 -15.75 0.91 10.26
N GLN A 18 -15.95 -0.40 10.20
CA GLN A 18 -14.87 -1.36 10.23
C GLN A 18 -14.13 -1.33 8.90
N ALA A 19 -12.80 -1.48 8.92
CA ALA A 19 -12.02 -1.65 7.71
C ALA A 19 -12.44 -2.94 6.99
N ALA A 20 -12.78 -2.81 5.71
CA ALA A 20 -13.02 -3.94 4.82
C ALA A 20 -11.68 -4.44 4.29
N LEU A 21 -11.35 -5.70 4.57
CA LEU A 21 -10.17 -6.34 4.02
C LEU A 21 -10.42 -6.69 2.54
N ILE A 22 -9.55 -6.21 1.66
CA ILE A 22 -9.63 -6.45 0.21
C ILE A 22 -8.72 -7.63 -0.15
N TYR A 23 -7.44 -7.51 0.19
CA TYR A 23 -6.42 -8.53 -0.06
C TYR A 23 -5.56 -8.75 1.18
N SER A 24 -5.11 -9.98 1.41
CA SER A 24 -3.99 -10.25 2.32
C SER A 24 -3.22 -11.49 1.89
N ASP A 25 -1.91 -11.48 2.13
CA ASP A 25 -1.00 -12.59 1.90
C ASP A 25 0.06 -12.57 3.01
N ASP A 26 0.23 -13.68 3.72
CA ASP A 26 1.22 -13.83 4.80
C ASP A 26 2.53 -14.45 4.32
N PHE A 27 2.62 -14.81 3.04
CA PHE A 27 3.78 -15.41 2.43
C PHE A 27 4.31 -16.63 3.22
N SER A 28 3.43 -17.48 3.74
CA SER A 28 3.79 -18.70 4.48
C SER A 28 4.09 -19.92 3.59
N GLY A 29 4.24 -19.70 2.27
CA GLY A 29 4.55 -20.75 1.30
C GLY A 29 5.90 -21.44 1.51
N ASP A 30 6.18 -22.46 0.70
CA ASP A 30 7.40 -23.27 0.77
C ASP A 30 8.61 -22.63 0.05
N GLY A 31 8.39 -21.56 -0.71
CA GLY A 31 9.40 -20.84 -1.48
C GLY A 31 9.77 -21.50 -2.81
N SER A 32 9.09 -22.58 -3.21
CA SER A 32 9.40 -23.29 -4.44
C SER A 32 8.64 -22.76 -5.66
N ALA A 33 7.51 -22.09 -5.43
CA ALA A 33 6.66 -21.53 -6.47
C ALA A 33 6.74 -20.00 -6.51
N SER A 34 6.82 -19.44 -7.72
CA SER A 34 6.60 -18.00 -7.95
C SER A 34 5.15 -17.64 -7.58
N LEU A 35 4.93 -16.39 -7.13
CA LEU A 35 3.59 -15.85 -6.90
C LEU A 35 2.72 -15.87 -8.16
N ASN A 36 3.30 -15.87 -9.37
CA ASN A 36 2.53 -15.73 -10.60
C ASN A 36 1.44 -16.82 -10.75
N GLY A 37 0.18 -16.39 -10.79
CA GLY A 37 -1.00 -17.25 -10.88
C GLY A 37 -1.48 -17.84 -9.55
N LEU A 38 -0.78 -17.59 -8.44
CA LEU A 38 -1.24 -17.96 -7.11
C LEU A 38 -2.26 -16.94 -6.59
N ALA A 39 -3.25 -17.41 -5.84
CA ALA A 39 -4.16 -16.54 -5.10
C ALA A 39 -3.46 -16.06 -3.81
N PRO A 40 -3.71 -14.81 -3.37
CA PRO A 40 -3.38 -14.40 -2.02
C PRO A 40 -4.29 -15.14 -1.02
N ASP A 41 -3.90 -15.21 0.26
CA ASP A 41 -4.67 -15.90 1.31
C ASP A 41 -6.10 -15.38 1.42
N THR A 42 -6.30 -14.08 1.19
CA THR A 42 -7.62 -13.46 1.06
C THR A 42 -7.71 -12.61 -0.19
N ALA A 43 -8.78 -12.80 -0.96
CA ALA A 43 -9.18 -11.94 -2.07
C ALA A 43 -10.69 -11.71 -2.09
N ASN A 44 -11.11 -10.53 -1.64
CA ASN A 44 -12.50 -10.12 -1.55
C ASN A 44 -12.87 -9.15 -2.68
N GLY A 45 -14.09 -9.29 -3.22
CA GLY A 45 -14.63 -8.41 -4.25
C GLY A 45 -15.20 -7.08 -3.74
N VAL A 46 -14.66 -6.54 -2.64
CA VAL A 46 -15.17 -5.34 -1.96
C VAL A 46 -14.30 -4.13 -2.31
N ASP A 47 -14.91 -2.95 -2.33
CA ASP A 47 -14.23 -1.64 -2.47
C ASP A 47 -13.18 -1.59 -3.59
N GLY A 48 -13.50 -2.21 -4.73
CA GLY A 48 -12.64 -2.23 -5.92
C GLY A 48 -11.78 -3.48 -6.09
N GLY A 49 -11.77 -4.38 -5.11
CA GLY A 49 -11.11 -5.68 -5.20
C GLY A 49 -11.82 -6.66 -6.13
N THR A 50 -11.15 -7.76 -6.44
CA THR A 50 -11.65 -8.85 -7.28
C THR A 50 -11.63 -10.15 -6.49
N ALA A 51 -12.79 -10.76 -6.29
CA ALA A 51 -12.88 -12.07 -5.65
C ALA A 51 -12.18 -13.13 -6.52
N GLY A 52 -11.32 -13.94 -5.91
CA GLY A 52 -10.53 -14.93 -6.65
C GLY A 52 -9.43 -14.34 -7.53
N ALA A 53 -8.99 -13.10 -7.25
CA ALA A 53 -7.80 -12.54 -7.88
C ALA A 53 -6.59 -13.46 -7.68
N THR A 54 -5.72 -13.48 -8.69
CA THR A 54 -4.41 -14.13 -8.61
C THR A 54 -3.32 -13.10 -8.86
N TRP A 55 -2.17 -13.27 -8.24
CA TRP A 55 -0.99 -12.45 -8.49
C TRP A 55 -0.58 -12.54 -9.97
N SER A 56 -0.47 -11.41 -10.65
CA SER A 56 0.32 -11.28 -11.87
C SER A 56 1.74 -10.95 -11.44
N SER A 57 2.69 -11.86 -11.65
CA SER A 57 4.06 -11.66 -11.17
C SER A 57 5.10 -12.15 -12.16
N HIS A 58 6.29 -11.57 -12.10
CA HIS A 58 7.47 -12.19 -12.68
C HIS A 58 7.92 -13.40 -11.83
N SER A 59 8.80 -14.26 -12.35
CA SER A 59 9.35 -15.40 -11.57
C SER A 59 10.36 -14.98 -10.49
N SER A 60 10.24 -13.74 -9.99
CA SER A 60 11.20 -13.09 -9.10
C SER A 60 10.71 -12.86 -7.68
N ILE A 61 9.44 -13.14 -7.40
CA ILE A 61 8.89 -13.14 -6.03
C ILE A 61 8.23 -14.50 -5.80
N PHE A 62 8.65 -15.19 -4.73
CA PHE A 62 8.16 -16.51 -4.36
C PHE A 62 7.01 -16.43 -3.37
N ASN A 63 6.23 -17.51 -3.27
CA ASN A 63 5.11 -17.65 -2.33
C ASN A 63 5.50 -17.63 -0.84
N ASN A 64 6.80 -17.64 -0.53
CA ASN A 64 7.32 -17.43 0.82
C ASN A 64 7.85 -16.00 1.04
N GLY A 65 7.59 -15.11 0.08
CA GLY A 65 7.98 -13.70 0.14
C GLY A 65 9.44 -13.44 -0.17
N ASN A 66 10.27 -14.48 -0.30
CA ASN A 66 11.64 -14.33 -0.78
C ASN A 66 11.64 -13.79 -2.22
N VAL A 67 12.61 -12.94 -2.51
CA VAL A 67 12.87 -12.47 -3.87
C VAL A 67 13.95 -13.31 -4.54
N ASN A 68 13.89 -13.45 -5.87
CA ASN A 68 14.91 -14.13 -6.66
C ASN A 68 16.06 -13.19 -6.92
N ASN A 69 17.25 -13.65 -6.55
CA ASN A 69 18.44 -12.83 -6.55
C ASN A 69 19.07 -12.52 -7.91
N SER A 70 18.46 -12.98 -8.99
CA SER A 70 19.01 -12.87 -10.35
C SER A 70 18.12 -12.09 -11.32
N THR A 71 16.95 -11.66 -10.86
CA THR A 71 15.93 -11.02 -11.69
C THR A 71 15.17 -10.02 -10.87
N ASP A 72 15.00 -8.81 -11.36
CA ASP A 72 14.06 -7.83 -10.84
C ASP A 72 12.60 -8.23 -11.12
N GLY A 73 11.65 -7.47 -10.57
CA GLY A 73 10.28 -7.51 -11.04
C GLY A 73 9.25 -7.06 -10.04
N SER A 74 8.01 -7.44 -10.31
CA SER A 74 6.84 -7.08 -9.49
C SER A 74 5.88 -8.24 -9.33
N ALA A 75 5.00 -8.13 -8.33
CA ALA A 75 3.82 -8.94 -8.16
C ALA A 75 2.64 -8.00 -7.94
N LEU A 76 1.59 -8.13 -8.76
CA LEU A 76 0.46 -7.21 -8.82
C LEU A 76 -0.86 -7.98 -8.65
N LEU A 77 -1.77 -7.39 -7.89
CA LEU A 77 -3.18 -7.76 -7.84
C LEU A 77 -4.02 -6.67 -8.51
N PRO A 78 -5.12 -7.03 -9.20
CA PRO A 78 -6.03 -6.06 -9.79
C PRO A 78 -6.74 -5.24 -8.70
N ILE A 79 -6.91 -3.95 -8.93
CA ILE A 79 -7.73 -3.08 -8.09
C ILE A 79 -8.40 -2.01 -8.97
N SER A 80 -9.64 -1.63 -8.65
CA SER A 80 -10.31 -0.47 -9.26
C SER A 80 -10.80 0.44 -8.15
N LEU A 81 -10.00 1.46 -7.82
CA LEU A 81 -10.27 2.32 -6.66
C LEU A 81 -11.67 2.94 -6.73
N VAL A 82 -12.34 2.97 -5.57
CA VAL A 82 -13.66 3.56 -5.37
C VAL A 82 -13.48 4.88 -4.63
N ALA A 83 -14.22 5.91 -5.05
CA ALA A 83 -14.21 7.22 -4.39
C ALA A 83 -14.73 7.16 -2.94
N ASP A 84 -14.41 8.19 -2.16
CA ASP A 84 -14.85 8.39 -0.77
C ASP A 84 -14.38 7.28 0.19
N ARG A 85 -13.21 6.70 -0.10
CA ARG A 85 -12.53 5.68 0.70
C ARG A 85 -11.14 6.12 1.11
N ILE A 86 -10.71 5.62 2.26
CA ILE A 86 -9.30 5.60 2.67
C ILE A 86 -8.80 4.17 2.55
N TYR A 87 -7.87 3.94 1.64
CA TYR A 87 -7.19 2.66 1.47
C TYR A 87 -5.93 2.62 2.33
N SER A 88 -5.67 1.49 2.99
CA SER A 88 -4.44 1.21 3.71
C SER A 88 -3.77 0.01 3.07
N LEU A 89 -2.69 0.27 2.33
CA LEU A 89 -1.79 -0.74 1.80
C LEU A 89 -0.64 -0.92 2.78
N THR A 90 -0.61 -2.04 3.48
CA THR A 90 0.39 -2.36 4.50
C THR A 90 1.25 -3.52 4.04
N VAL A 91 2.57 -3.37 4.16
CA VAL A 91 3.55 -4.40 3.85
C VAL A 91 4.55 -4.49 4.99
N THR A 92 4.82 -5.70 5.45
CA THR A 92 6.01 -5.96 6.28
C THR A 92 7.11 -6.48 5.38
N LEU A 93 8.29 -5.86 5.43
CA LEU A 93 9.41 -6.22 4.58
C LEU A 93 10.72 -6.27 5.37
N THR A 94 11.64 -7.11 4.92
CA THR A 94 13.03 -7.18 5.39
C THR A 94 13.93 -6.82 4.21
N PRO A 95 14.59 -5.66 4.21
CA PRO A 95 15.40 -5.20 3.09
C PRO A 95 16.73 -5.97 2.89
N GLY A 96 17.04 -6.94 3.77
CA GLY A 96 18.25 -7.76 3.71
C GLY A 96 19.54 -7.00 4.05
N SER A 97 20.67 -7.70 4.18
CA SER A 97 21.97 -7.08 4.50
C SER A 97 22.78 -6.83 3.23
N THR A 98 22.93 -5.56 2.86
CA THR A 98 23.56 -5.16 1.60
C THR A 98 24.95 -4.58 1.80
N THR A 99 25.93 -4.99 0.98
CA THR A 99 27.18 -4.23 0.78
C THR A 99 27.12 -3.38 -0.50
N VAL A 100 25.97 -3.36 -1.18
CA VAL A 100 25.77 -2.77 -2.50
C VAL A 100 24.50 -1.92 -2.47
N ASP A 101 24.66 -0.63 -2.77
CA ASP A 101 23.69 0.46 -2.63
C ASP A 101 22.50 0.45 -3.63
N THR A 102 22.45 -0.52 -4.55
CA THR A 102 21.48 -0.49 -5.67
C THR A 102 20.20 -1.29 -5.44
N ASP A 103 20.14 -2.04 -4.33
CA ASP A 103 19.14 -3.07 -4.11
C ASP A 103 18.02 -2.52 -3.24
N TRP A 104 16.78 -2.71 -3.69
CA TRP A 104 15.62 -2.15 -3.00
C TRP A 104 14.39 -3.04 -3.13
N LEU A 105 13.54 -2.94 -2.11
CA LEU A 105 12.16 -3.44 -2.11
C LEU A 105 11.20 -2.27 -2.22
N GLY A 106 10.04 -2.48 -2.81
CA GLY A 106 9.01 -1.46 -2.88
C GLY A 106 7.62 -2.05 -2.96
N PHE A 107 6.64 -1.18 -2.74
CA PHE A 107 5.23 -1.52 -2.80
C PHE A 107 4.40 -0.28 -3.10
N GLY A 108 3.16 -0.47 -3.54
CA GLY A 108 2.34 0.64 -3.97
C GLY A 108 1.25 0.30 -4.98
N PHE A 109 0.75 1.37 -5.58
CA PHE A 109 -0.34 1.41 -6.55
C PHE A 109 0.20 1.74 -7.95
N ASN A 110 -0.42 1.11 -8.94
CA ASN A 110 0.13 1.00 -10.28
C ASN A 110 -0.94 1.18 -11.38
N GLN A 111 -0.57 1.62 -12.58
CA GLN A 111 -1.53 1.78 -13.69
C GLN A 111 -1.96 0.50 -14.38
N SER A 112 -1.30 -0.61 -14.09
CA SER A 112 -1.63 -1.91 -14.66
C SER A 112 -1.81 -2.93 -13.55
N ALA A 113 -2.80 -3.82 -13.71
CA ALA A 113 -2.97 -5.03 -12.90
C ALA A 113 -2.04 -6.17 -13.34
N THR A 114 -1.31 -5.98 -14.44
CA THR A 114 -0.48 -7.02 -15.07
C THR A 114 0.96 -6.55 -15.17
N VAL A 115 1.89 -7.44 -14.86
CA VAL A 115 3.31 -7.23 -15.16
C VAL A 115 3.48 -7.40 -16.66
N GLY A 116 4.01 -6.38 -17.34
CA GLY A 116 4.28 -6.37 -18.77
C GLY A 116 5.25 -7.48 -19.18
N GLY A 117 4.98 -8.10 -20.33
CA GLY A 117 5.62 -9.35 -20.76
C GLY A 117 4.67 -10.51 -20.46
N GLY A 118 3.95 -10.98 -21.48
CA GLY A 118 2.95 -12.04 -21.31
C GLY A 118 3.52 -13.28 -20.61
N ALA A 119 2.66 -14.05 -19.96
CA ALA A 119 3.02 -15.32 -19.33
C ALA A 119 3.93 -16.15 -20.26
N GLY A 120 5.19 -16.34 -19.88
CA GLY A 120 6.16 -17.16 -20.63
C GLY A 120 7.17 -16.40 -21.50
N THR A 121 7.11 -15.07 -21.63
CA THR A 121 8.23 -14.30 -22.20
C THR A 121 9.05 -13.71 -21.07
N ASN A 122 10.24 -14.26 -20.82
CA ASN A 122 11.29 -13.63 -20.01
C ASN A 122 11.58 -12.24 -20.62
N PRO A 123 11.07 -11.12 -20.06
CA PRO A 123 11.41 -9.82 -20.58
C PRO A 123 12.75 -9.46 -19.96
N ALA A 124 13.84 -9.97 -20.56
CA ALA A 124 15.21 -9.71 -20.15
C ALA A 124 15.59 -8.20 -20.17
N THR A 125 14.64 -7.29 -20.42
CA THR A 125 14.86 -5.85 -20.47
C THR A 125 13.76 -4.99 -19.82
N ASN A 126 12.65 -5.55 -19.31
CA ASN A 126 11.60 -4.78 -18.61
C ASN A 126 10.87 -5.70 -17.64
N ALA A 127 11.40 -5.88 -16.43
CA ALA A 127 10.80 -6.74 -15.41
C ALA A 127 9.50 -6.18 -14.81
N GLY A 128 9.06 -5.04 -15.33
CA GLY A 128 7.80 -4.43 -14.97
C GLY A 128 7.82 -3.85 -13.57
N ARG A 129 8.98 -3.32 -13.16
CA ARG A 129 9.11 -2.60 -11.91
C ARG A 129 8.27 -1.34 -11.93
N PHE A 130 7.97 -0.81 -10.75
CA PHE A 130 7.20 0.44 -10.65
C PHE A 130 7.98 1.64 -11.21
N THR A 131 9.30 1.53 -11.24
CA THR A 131 10.24 2.49 -11.84
C THR A 131 10.37 2.36 -13.36
N ASP A 132 9.92 1.25 -13.95
CA ASP A 132 10.10 1.01 -15.38
C ASP A 132 9.03 1.75 -16.20
N ASN A 133 9.46 2.24 -17.37
CA ASN A 133 8.58 2.90 -18.31
C ASN A 133 7.51 1.91 -18.85
N GLY A 134 6.24 2.30 -18.77
CA GLY A 134 5.11 1.51 -19.28
C GLY A 134 4.35 0.71 -18.21
N ILE A 135 4.99 0.41 -17.08
CA ILE A 135 4.29 -0.04 -15.87
C ILE A 135 3.89 1.15 -15.01
N ASN A 136 4.74 2.19 -14.92
CA ASN A 136 4.51 3.48 -14.26
C ASN A 136 3.72 3.40 -12.93
N GLY A 137 4.44 3.08 -11.85
CA GLY A 137 3.89 3.23 -10.50
C GLY A 137 3.31 4.64 -10.31
N LYS A 138 2.13 4.72 -9.69
CA LYS A 138 1.40 6.00 -9.49
C LYS A 138 1.57 6.55 -8.10
N VAL A 139 1.53 5.68 -7.09
CA VAL A 139 1.77 6.01 -5.69
C VAL A 139 2.51 4.84 -5.06
N TRP A 140 3.80 4.99 -4.79
CA TRP A 140 4.63 3.87 -4.34
C TRP A 140 5.82 4.33 -3.52
N ALA A 141 6.33 3.41 -2.72
CA ALA A 141 7.48 3.61 -1.86
C ALA A 141 8.55 2.56 -2.16
N ILE A 142 9.81 2.94 -1.98
CA ILE A 142 10.95 2.00 -1.93
C ILE A 142 11.75 2.14 -0.65
N PHE A 143 12.36 1.03 -0.28
CA PHE A 143 13.14 0.81 0.91
C PHE A 143 14.47 0.20 0.46
N ARG A 144 15.56 0.84 0.82
CA ARG A 144 16.91 0.30 0.69
C ARG A 144 17.63 0.38 2.02
N GLU A 145 18.47 -0.59 2.30
CA GLU A 145 19.46 -0.51 3.38
C GLU A 145 20.84 -0.52 2.72
N ASN A 146 21.75 0.35 3.15
CA ASN A 146 23.11 0.40 2.63
C ASN A 146 24.13 0.21 3.77
N SER A 147 24.87 -0.91 3.80
CA SER A 147 25.92 -1.11 4.81
C SER A 147 27.25 -0.41 4.49
N SER A 148 27.43 0.11 3.27
CA SER A 148 28.68 0.73 2.83
C SER A 148 28.81 2.19 3.29
N ASP A 149 27.67 2.82 3.57
CA ASP A 149 27.60 4.12 4.21
C ASP A 149 27.55 3.94 5.73
N ALA A 150 28.72 3.77 6.34
CA ALA A 150 28.86 3.69 7.79
C ALA A 150 28.35 4.99 8.46
N GLY A 151 27.06 5.01 8.80
CA GLY A 151 26.37 6.14 9.44
C GLY A 151 25.16 6.70 8.71
N SER A 152 24.82 6.26 7.49
CA SER A 152 23.67 6.82 6.74
C SER A 152 22.34 6.10 6.99
N GLY A 153 22.33 4.88 7.56
CA GLY A 153 21.09 4.13 7.78
C GLY A 153 20.39 3.72 6.47
N GLY A 154 19.26 3.03 6.57
CA GLY A 154 18.42 2.78 5.39
C GLY A 154 17.78 4.03 4.83
N ASP A 155 17.52 4.03 3.53
CA ASP A 155 16.82 5.10 2.83
C ASP A 155 15.42 4.68 2.40
N ILE A 156 14.52 5.65 2.43
CA ILE A 156 13.16 5.51 1.93
C ILE A 156 12.84 6.63 0.95
N GLU A 157 12.25 6.22 -0.15
CA GLU A 157 11.74 7.13 -1.16
C GLU A 157 10.24 6.93 -1.36
N PHE A 158 9.50 8.04 -1.48
CA PHE A 158 8.06 8.01 -1.74
C PHE A 158 7.68 8.89 -2.93
N PHE A 159 6.97 8.28 -3.89
CA PHE A 159 6.62 8.87 -5.18
C PHE A 159 5.10 8.95 -5.36
N SER A 160 4.60 10.05 -5.93
CA SER A 160 3.16 10.19 -6.24
C SER A 160 2.82 11.06 -7.47
N SER A 161 3.56 10.92 -8.56
CA SER A 161 3.23 11.69 -9.77
C SER A 161 3.50 10.93 -11.05
N VAL A 162 2.77 11.33 -12.09
CA VAL A 162 2.87 10.77 -13.45
C VAL A 162 4.12 11.23 -14.23
N THR A 163 4.88 12.21 -13.74
CA THR A 163 5.98 12.84 -14.49
C THR A 163 7.33 12.84 -13.77
N SER A 164 7.58 11.94 -12.81
CA SER A 164 8.77 11.90 -11.93
C SER A 164 8.69 12.73 -10.64
N GLY A 165 7.49 13.07 -10.17
CA GLY A 165 7.31 13.80 -8.92
C GLY A 165 7.52 12.89 -7.71
N GLN A 166 8.70 12.99 -7.13
CA GLN A 166 8.99 12.54 -5.79
C GLN A 166 8.24 13.42 -4.77
N ILE A 167 7.51 12.84 -3.81
CA ILE A 167 6.88 13.62 -2.74
C ILE A 167 7.89 13.88 -1.62
N ALA A 168 8.67 12.86 -1.26
CA ALA A 168 9.60 12.90 -0.16
C ALA A 168 10.84 12.05 -0.48
N THR A 169 12.00 12.69 -0.51
CA THR A 169 13.30 12.08 -0.18
C THR A 169 13.39 12.07 1.34
N THR A 170 13.60 10.92 1.97
CA THR A 170 14.31 10.92 3.25
C THR A 170 15.66 10.27 3.01
N GLU A 171 16.56 10.95 2.29
CA GLU A 171 17.96 10.51 2.18
C GLU A 171 18.80 10.85 3.43
N THR A 172 18.23 11.53 4.43
CA THR A 172 19.00 11.98 5.61
C THR A 172 18.12 12.30 6.81
N GLY A 173 17.54 11.31 7.52
CA GLY A 173 17.06 11.62 8.87
C GLY A 173 16.14 10.65 9.59
N ALA A 174 15.46 9.75 8.90
CA ALA A 174 14.83 8.59 9.56
C ALA A 174 15.80 7.42 9.40
N THR A 175 16.87 7.42 10.18
CA THR A 175 17.78 6.27 10.22
C THR A 175 17.01 5.07 10.72
N PHE A 176 16.69 4.13 9.83
CA PHE A 176 16.33 2.78 10.24
C PHE A 176 17.62 2.13 10.72
N ASP A 177 17.65 1.80 12.01
CA ASP A 177 18.83 1.19 12.62
C ASP A 177 18.74 -0.33 12.43
N GLY A 178 19.32 -0.81 11.34
CA GLY A 178 19.62 -2.21 11.11
C GLY A 178 18.67 -2.94 10.17
N PHE A 179 19.13 -4.10 9.71
CA PHE A 179 18.46 -5.03 8.78
C PHE A 179 17.21 -5.73 9.37
N ALA A 180 16.47 -5.03 10.22
CA ALA A 180 15.25 -5.52 10.84
C ALA A 180 14.07 -5.47 9.86
N SER A 181 13.01 -6.18 10.20
CA SER A 181 11.76 -6.10 9.46
C SER A 181 11.02 -4.82 9.84
N HIS A 182 10.51 -4.11 8.84
CA HIS A 182 9.74 -2.87 9.01
C HIS A 182 8.32 -3.05 8.52
N THR A 183 7.37 -2.41 9.19
CA THR A 183 5.98 -2.35 8.70
C THR A 183 5.73 -0.98 8.07
N ALA A 184 5.59 -0.98 6.75
CA ALA A 184 5.32 0.21 5.97
C ALA A 184 3.85 0.24 5.53
N THR A 185 3.26 1.43 5.49
CA THR A 185 1.86 1.62 5.10
C THR A 185 1.70 2.85 4.23
N ILE A 186 1.18 2.66 3.00
CA ILE A 186 0.67 3.76 2.18
C ILE A 186 -0.82 3.90 2.48
N MET A 187 -1.19 5.03 3.07
CA MET A 187 -2.59 5.45 3.15
C MET A 187 -2.93 6.25 1.91
N LEU A 188 -3.94 5.83 1.15
CA LEU A 188 -4.43 6.52 -0.03
C LEU A 188 -5.86 6.99 0.20
N ASP A 189 -6.04 8.30 0.29
CA ASP A 189 -7.32 8.97 0.46
C ASP A 189 -7.89 9.37 -0.90
N THR A 190 -9.09 8.86 -1.18
CA THR A 190 -9.84 9.08 -2.43
C THR A 190 -11.02 10.03 -2.24
N THR A 191 -11.11 10.69 -1.10
CA THR A 191 -12.17 11.64 -0.74
C THR A 191 -11.93 13.00 -1.39
N GLY A 192 -12.98 13.78 -1.59
CA GLY A 192 -12.85 15.18 -2.03
C GLY A 192 -12.37 15.39 -3.48
N GLY A 193 -12.30 14.33 -4.29
CA GLY A 193 -12.03 14.41 -5.74
C GLY A 193 -10.56 14.63 -6.11
N VAL A 194 -9.65 14.70 -5.13
CA VAL A 194 -8.20 14.72 -5.32
C VAL A 194 -7.60 13.56 -4.53
N LEU A 195 -6.75 12.78 -5.17
CA LEU A 195 -6.02 11.72 -4.47
C LEU A 195 -5.02 12.35 -3.50
N ASN A 196 -5.01 11.90 -2.25
CA ASN A 196 -3.98 12.26 -1.29
C ASN A 196 -3.33 10.99 -0.74
N ALA A 197 -2.03 11.03 -0.44
CA ALA A 197 -1.32 9.88 0.09
C ALA A 197 -0.43 10.24 1.29
N ASN A 198 -0.31 9.32 2.23
CA ASN A 198 0.58 9.41 3.37
C ASN A 198 1.36 8.10 3.50
N LEU A 199 2.68 8.18 3.66
CA LEU A 199 3.50 7.01 3.95
C LEU A 199 3.83 6.98 5.43
N LEU A 200 3.52 5.85 6.07
CA LEU A 200 3.88 5.55 7.44
C LEU A 200 4.89 4.41 7.46
N VAL A 201 5.86 4.50 8.35
CA VAL A 201 6.80 3.41 8.63
C VAL A 201 6.83 3.21 10.13
N ASP A 202 6.58 1.98 10.57
CA ASP A 202 6.42 1.59 11.97
C ASP A 202 5.42 2.50 12.71
N GLY A 203 4.36 2.89 11.98
CA GLY A 203 3.28 3.75 12.47
C GLY A 203 3.61 5.26 12.48
N VAL A 204 4.80 5.67 12.07
CA VAL A 204 5.22 7.08 12.03
C VAL A 204 5.11 7.61 10.60
N SER A 205 4.40 8.73 10.42
CA SER A 205 4.28 9.39 9.10
C SER A 205 5.61 10.02 8.70
N ILE A 206 6.11 9.65 7.52
CA ILE A 206 7.34 10.22 6.95
C ILE A 206 7.07 11.35 5.95
N THR A 207 5.82 11.53 5.52
CA THR A 207 5.38 12.64 4.65
C THR A 207 4.74 13.80 5.41
N ALA A 208 4.81 13.79 6.75
CA ALA A 208 4.15 14.76 7.62
C ALA A 208 2.63 14.89 7.38
N GLY A 209 1.96 13.77 7.07
CA GLY A 209 0.53 13.69 6.78
C GLY A 209 0.22 13.42 5.30
N TYR A 210 -1.06 13.59 4.94
CA TYR A 210 -1.55 13.41 3.58
C TYR A 210 -1.02 14.50 2.65
N GLN A 211 -0.43 14.08 1.53
CA GLN A 211 0.08 14.94 0.48
C GLN A 211 -0.71 14.70 -0.81
N PRO A 212 -1.02 15.74 -1.59
CA PRO A 212 -1.75 15.58 -2.85
C PRO A 212 -0.94 14.78 -3.87
N VAL A 213 -1.58 13.80 -4.50
CA VAL A 213 -1.06 13.01 -5.61
C VAL A 213 -1.39 13.73 -6.91
N SER A 214 -0.40 14.36 -7.52
CA SER A 214 -0.62 15.24 -8.67
C SER A 214 -0.64 14.48 -9.99
N GLY A 215 -1.64 14.75 -10.82
CA GLY A 215 -1.75 14.21 -12.17
C GLY A 215 -2.17 12.73 -12.24
N VAL A 216 -2.64 12.15 -11.14
CA VAL A 216 -3.18 10.79 -11.08
C VAL A 216 -4.68 10.87 -10.79
N ALA A 217 -5.50 10.28 -11.64
CA ALA A 217 -6.93 10.07 -11.41
C ALA A 217 -7.20 8.68 -10.79
N LEU A 218 -8.36 8.48 -10.19
CA LEU A 218 -8.76 7.18 -9.62
C LEU A 218 -8.66 6.03 -10.63
N GLY A 219 -9.11 6.27 -11.87
CA GLY A 219 -9.07 5.28 -12.95
C GLY A 219 -7.67 4.99 -13.51
N ASP A 220 -6.67 5.79 -13.13
CA ASP A 220 -5.28 5.56 -13.52
C ASP A 220 -4.60 4.49 -12.66
N ILE A 221 -5.23 4.05 -11.57
CA ILE A 221 -4.73 2.98 -10.71
C ILE A 221 -5.55 1.71 -10.99
N GLN A 222 -4.87 0.69 -11.51
CA GLN A 222 -5.46 -0.59 -11.88
C GLN A 222 -4.81 -1.78 -11.15
N GLY A 223 -3.65 -1.57 -10.53
CA GLY A 223 -2.92 -2.59 -9.79
C GLY A 223 -2.42 -2.11 -8.44
N VAL A 224 -2.20 -3.06 -7.56
CA VAL A 224 -1.56 -2.87 -6.25
C VAL A 224 -0.60 -4.02 -6.03
N GLY A 225 0.53 -3.79 -5.38
CA GLY A 225 1.42 -4.90 -5.08
C GLY A 225 2.82 -4.51 -4.69
N LEU A 226 3.74 -5.39 -5.05
CA LEU A 226 5.13 -5.43 -4.63
C LEU A 226 6.05 -5.26 -5.84
N THR A 227 7.21 -4.66 -5.63
CA THR A 227 8.26 -4.50 -6.64
C THR A 227 9.63 -4.64 -5.98
N HIS A 228 10.65 -5.01 -6.74
CA HIS A 228 12.03 -4.99 -6.29
C HIS A 228 13.01 -4.80 -7.45
N ASN A 229 14.24 -4.44 -7.13
CA ASN A 229 15.33 -4.39 -8.09
C ASN A 229 16.42 -5.40 -7.74
N ASN A 230 16.75 -6.25 -8.73
CA ASN A 230 17.92 -7.11 -8.87
C ASN A 230 18.75 -7.32 -7.60
N THR A 231 18.18 -8.03 -6.63
CA THR A 231 18.85 -8.20 -5.34
C THR A 231 19.73 -9.44 -5.39
N THR A 232 21.03 -9.38 -5.66
CA THR A 232 21.89 -10.59 -5.56
C THR A 232 22.03 -11.18 -4.14
N GLN A 233 21.18 -10.75 -3.20
CA GLN A 233 21.42 -10.74 -1.77
C GLN A 233 20.49 -11.65 -0.99
N ALA A 234 21.07 -12.35 -0.02
CA ALA A 234 20.32 -13.22 0.86
C ALA A 234 19.56 -12.43 1.92
N GLY A 235 18.35 -12.87 2.26
CA GLY A 235 17.57 -12.33 3.37
C GLY A 235 16.65 -11.16 3.02
N VAL A 236 16.63 -10.72 1.76
CA VAL A 236 15.61 -9.79 1.27
C VAL A 236 14.29 -10.54 1.11
N ARG A 237 13.22 -10.06 1.75
CA ARG A 237 11.89 -10.68 1.63
C ARG A 237 10.74 -9.75 2.01
N PHE A 238 9.57 -10.09 1.50
CA PHE A 238 8.28 -9.62 2.02
C PHE A 238 7.77 -10.61 3.06
N GLU A 239 7.30 -10.13 4.20
CA GLU A 239 6.78 -10.97 5.29
C GLU A 239 5.26 -10.94 5.37
N SER A 240 4.64 -9.84 4.94
CA SER A 240 3.19 -9.78 4.80
C SER A 240 2.78 -8.69 3.81
N PHE A 241 1.59 -8.86 3.24
CA PHE A 241 0.91 -7.89 2.39
C PHE A 241 -0.55 -7.81 2.82
N SER A 242 -1.10 -6.61 2.93
CA SER A 242 -2.51 -6.39 3.19
C SER A 242 -3.00 -5.10 2.55
N LEU A 243 -4.16 -5.18 1.91
CA LEU A 243 -4.91 -4.02 1.44
C LEU A 243 -6.28 -4.01 2.10
N SER A 244 -6.61 -2.91 2.76
CA SER A 244 -7.94 -2.67 3.32
C SER A 244 -8.46 -1.29 2.99
N SER A 245 -9.75 -1.07 3.19
CA SER A 245 -10.41 0.22 2.98
C SER A 245 -11.37 0.54 4.11
N VAL A 246 -11.49 1.83 4.43
CA VAL A 246 -12.54 2.35 5.31
C VAL A 246 -13.34 3.38 4.51
N PRO A 247 -14.68 3.28 4.44
CA PRO A 247 -15.49 4.38 3.95
C PRO A 247 -15.33 5.61 4.82
N GLU A 248 -15.23 6.77 4.18
CA GLU A 248 -15.25 8.03 4.92
C GLU A 248 -16.58 8.11 5.69
N PRO A 249 -16.58 8.48 6.99
CA PRO A 249 -17.83 8.68 7.71
C PRO A 249 -18.65 9.73 6.96
N SER A 250 -19.80 9.32 6.43
CA SER A 250 -20.61 10.22 5.63
C SER A 250 -20.86 11.53 6.38
N SER A 251 -20.74 12.66 5.67
CA SER A 251 -21.01 13.99 6.22
C SER A 251 -22.39 14.08 6.90
N ALA A 252 -23.35 13.24 6.48
CA ALA A 252 -24.64 13.05 7.14
C ALA A 252 -24.52 12.52 8.58
N VAL A 253 -23.63 11.56 8.86
CA VAL A 253 -23.36 11.06 10.21
C VAL A 253 -22.76 12.17 11.07
N LEU A 254 -21.75 12.90 10.57
CA LEU A 254 -21.14 14.03 11.29
C LEU A 254 -22.14 15.17 11.54
N ALA A 255 -22.98 15.49 10.56
CA ALA A 255 -24.04 16.48 10.71
C ALA A 255 -25.07 16.05 11.75
N SER A 256 -25.49 14.78 11.73
CA SER A 256 -26.44 14.25 12.71
C SER A 256 -25.87 14.31 14.14
N MET A 257 -24.58 14.01 14.32
CA MET A 257 -23.90 14.14 15.62
C MET A 257 -23.82 15.61 16.08
N SER A 258 -23.56 16.53 15.15
CA SER A 258 -23.51 17.97 15.43
C SER A 258 -24.89 18.52 15.85
N LEU A 259 -25.95 18.11 15.16
CA LEU A 259 -27.33 18.43 15.50
C LEU A 259 -27.73 17.86 16.88
N LEU A 260 -27.33 16.61 17.17
CA LEU A 260 -27.53 15.99 18.49
C LEU A 260 -26.80 16.74 19.61
N ALA A 261 -25.55 17.17 19.37
CA ALA A 261 -24.79 17.97 20.32
C ALA A 261 -25.44 19.35 20.57
N LEU A 262 -25.93 20.01 19.52
CA LEU A 262 -26.66 21.28 19.62
C LEU A 262 -27.99 21.12 20.38
N LEU A 263 -28.74 20.05 20.14
CA LEU A 263 -29.99 19.76 20.82
C LEU A 263 -29.78 19.45 22.32
N ARG A 264 -28.67 18.82 22.70
CA ARG A 264 -28.31 18.60 24.11
C ARG A 264 -27.96 19.89 24.85
N ARG A 265 -27.45 20.91 24.17
CA ARG A 265 -27.06 22.19 24.81
C ARG A 265 -28.24 23.10 25.17
N ARG A 266 -29.44 22.84 24.63
CA ARG A 266 -30.65 23.65 24.84
C ARG A 266 -31.60 23.13 25.92
N ARG A 267 -31.27 22.04 26.60
CA ARG A 267 -32.03 21.51 27.73
C ARG A 267 -31.21 21.66 29.01
#